data_AF-A0A534IHZ5-F1
#
_entry.id   AF-A0A534IHZ5-F1
#
_cell.length_a   1.000
_cell.length_b   1.000
_cell.length_c   1.000
_cell.angle_alpha   90.00
_cell.angle_beta   90.00
_cell.angle_gamma   90.00
#
_symmetry.space_group_name_H-M   'P 1'
#
loop_
_entity.id
_entity.type
_entity.pdbx_description
1 polymer ?
#
loop_
_entity_poly.entity_id
_entity_poly.type
_entity_poly.pdbx_seq_one_letter_code
_entity_poly.pdbx_strand_id
1 'polypeptide(L)'
;MTPPQYRLLNLVKANLPSICAQLANEAMRLSLTEYEYGVVVISQVGHRSFLVLLSGKPQDITTMHETVGKVKRASAVLRHVFEQRPMAPDALAGYDKETAEELQRLSRQLFVEKFEETAQFKRNRDLMNYLKAELTKAIGVGPVQEVLSVSFNEVGTSAAYMKDDQWLKLIDLLVEKVRAQGGDVLADKCAKTWIPEVKRKLKAFA
;
A
#
# COMPACT_ATOMS: atom_id res chain seq x y z
N MET A 1 23.57 -6.31 -3.69
CA MET A 1 23.86 -7.69 -4.16
C MET A 1 25.26 -8.07 -3.72
N THR A 2 25.46 -9.28 -3.23
CA THR A 2 26.78 -9.80 -2.85
C THR A 2 27.55 -10.34 -4.06
N PRO A 3 28.89 -10.45 -4.02
CA PRO A 3 29.67 -11.00 -5.14
C PRO A 3 29.21 -12.40 -5.61
N PRO A 4 28.84 -13.35 -4.72
CA PRO A 4 28.25 -14.63 -5.14
C PRO A 4 26.92 -14.47 -5.89
N GLN A 5 26.02 -13.59 -5.41
CA GLN A 5 24.74 -13.34 -6.08
C GLN A 5 24.93 -12.73 -7.48
N TYR A 6 25.93 -11.86 -7.66
CA TYR A 6 26.25 -11.27 -8.96
C TYR A 6 26.74 -12.33 -9.96
N ARG A 7 27.58 -13.28 -9.52
CA ARG A 7 28.02 -14.41 -10.35
C ARG A 7 26.85 -15.30 -10.76
N LEU A 8 25.98 -15.66 -9.82
CA LEU A 8 24.78 -16.45 -10.10
C LEU A 8 23.84 -15.73 -11.09
N LEU A 9 23.67 -14.41 -10.95
CA LEU A 9 22.88 -13.62 -11.90
C LEU A 9 23.46 -13.68 -13.32
N ASN A 10 24.78 -13.56 -13.46
CA ASN A 10 25.42 -13.64 -14.77
C ASN A 10 25.27 -15.02 -15.40
N LEU A 11 25.34 -16.10 -14.61
CA LEU A 11 25.03 -17.44 -15.09
C LEU A 11 23.60 -17.56 -15.60
N VAL A 12 22.62 -17.08 -14.83
CA VAL A 12 21.21 -17.11 -15.24
C VAL A 12 20.99 -16.30 -16.52
N LYS A 13 21.64 -15.14 -16.66
CA LYS A 13 21.57 -14.32 -17.87
C LYS A 13 22.19 -15.04 -19.08
N ALA A 14 23.33 -15.69 -18.91
CA ALA A 14 23.98 -16.45 -19.99
C ALA A 14 23.12 -17.64 -20.45
N ASN A 15 22.42 -18.30 -19.51
CA ASN A 15 21.58 -19.46 -19.77
C ASN A 15 20.11 -19.12 -20.08
N LEU A 16 19.76 -17.84 -20.19
CA LEU A 16 18.40 -17.39 -20.40
C LEU A 16 17.72 -18.03 -21.63
N PRO A 17 18.38 -18.21 -22.79
CA PRO A 17 17.77 -18.88 -23.94
C PRO A 17 17.35 -20.33 -23.63
N SER A 18 18.17 -21.06 -22.88
CA SER A 18 17.90 -22.44 -22.46
C SER A 18 16.73 -22.50 -21.48
N ILE A 19 16.73 -21.62 -20.47
CA ILE A 19 15.63 -21.50 -19.50
C ILE A 19 14.31 -21.18 -20.22
N CYS A 20 14.33 -20.24 -21.17
CA CYS A 20 13.16 -19.90 -21.96
C CYS A 20 12.68 -21.07 -22.83
N ALA A 21 13.59 -21.84 -23.42
CA ALA A 21 13.25 -23.04 -24.19
C ALA A 21 12.60 -24.11 -23.29
N GLN A 22 13.14 -24.36 -22.11
CA GLN A 22 12.57 -25.30 -21.13
C GLN A 22 11.18 -24.86 -20.64
N LEU A 23 10.98 -23.56 -20.42
CA LEU A 23 9.66 -23.02 -20.06
C LEU A 23 8.63 -23.15 -21.19
N ALA A 24 9.06 -22.97 -22.43
CA ALA A 24 8.16 -22.98 -23.60
C ALA A 24 7.83 -24.39 -24.09
N ASN A 25 8.83 -25.27 -24.16
CA ASN A 25 8.72 -26.57 -24.83
C ASN A 25 8.51 -27.73 -23.85
N GLU A 26 9.07 -27.64 -22.64
CA GLU A 26 9.10 -28.76 -21.67
C GLU A 26 8.11 -28.56 -20.51
N ALA A 27 7.30 -27.50 -20.55
CA ALA A 27 6.35 -27.14 -19.49
C ALA A 27 6.97 -27.13 -18.08
N MET A 28 8.23 -26.68 -17.98
CA MET A 28 8.97 -26.62 -16.73
C MET A 28 8.23 -25.77 -15.70
N ARG A 29 7.84 -26.40 -14.58
CA ARG A 29 7.15 -25.71 -13.46
C ARG A 29 8.12 -25.18 -12.41
N LEU A 30 9.20 -25.91 -12.15
CA LEU A 30 10.21 -25.58 -11.16
C LEU A 30 11.54 -26.20 -11.58
N SER A 31 12.64 -25.45 -11.43
CA SER A 31 14.01 -25.94 -11.56
C SER A 31 14.83 -25.49 -10.35
N LEU A 32 15.68 -26.39 -9.86
CA LEU A 32 16.57 -26.17 -8.74
C LEU A 32 17.99 -26.51 -9.20
N THR A 33 18.92 -25.58 -9.06
CA THR A 33 20.32 -25.80 -9.42
C THR A 33 21.24 -25.30 -8.33
N GLU A 34 21.99 -26.24 -7.77
CA GLU A 34 23.04 -25.96 -6.78
C GLU A 34 24.36 -25.67 -7.49
N TYR A 35 25.06 -24.64 -7.03
CA TYR A 35 26.39 -24.25 -7.45
C TYR A 35 27.29 -24.14 -6.23
N GLU A 36 28.60 -24.23 -6.45
CA GLU A 36 29.62 -24.14 -5.38
C GLU A 36 29.47 -22.90 -4.48
N TYR A 37 28.98 -21.79 -5.04
CA TYR A 37 28.82 -20.51 -4.35
C TYR A 37 27.36 -20.13 -4.05
N GLY A 38 26.41 -21.06 -4.22
CA GLY A 38 25.02 -20.83 -3.85
C GLY A 38 24.00 -21.58 -4.70
N VAL A 39 22.73 -21.20 -4.59
CA VAL A 39 21.62 -21.92 -5.23
C VAL A 39 20.76 -20.99 -6.07
N VAL A 40 20.32 -21.50 -7.21
CA VAL A 40 19.33 -20.87 -8.10
C VAL A 40 18.06 -21.70 -8.07
N VAL A 41 16.93 -21.05 -7.78
CA VAL A 41 15.60 -21.65 -7.90
C VAL A 41 14.81 -20.89 -8.94
N ILE A 42 14.34 -21.57 -9.99
CA ILE A 42 13.53 -20.99 -11.05
C ILE A 42 12.13 -21.57 -10.94
N SER A 43 11.11 -20.72 -10.94
CA SER A 43 9.72 -21.14 -10.87
C SER A 43 8.89 -20.44 -11.93
N GLN A 44 8.03 -21.18 -12.61
CA GLN A 44 7.16 -20.61 -13.64
C GLN A 44 6.07 -19.76 -12.99
N VAL A 45 5.88 -18.55 -13.51
CA VAL A 45 4.83 -17.62 -13.06
C VAL A 45 3.70 -17.54 -14.08
N GLY A 46 4.01 -17.51 -15.38
CA GLY A 46 3.00 -17.38 -16.43
C GLY A 46 3.54 -17.75 -17.80
N HIS A 47 2.76 -17.42 -18.84
CA HIS A 47 3.17 -17.70 -20.21
C HIS A 47 4.40 -16.84 -20.57
N ARG A 48 5.57 -17.48 -20.64
CA ARG A 48 6.90 -16.84 -20.84
C ARG A 48 7.37 -15.93 -19.70
N SER A 49 6.86 -16.13 -18.48
CA SER A 49 7.37 -15.43 -17.28
C SER A 49 7.76 -16.42 -16.19
N PHE A 50 8.87 -16.12 -15.52
CA PHE A 50 9.44 -16.95 -14.47
C PHE A 50 10.05 -16.09 -13.36
N LEU A 51 10.04 -16.63 -12.16
CA LEU A 51 10.66 -16.07 -10.97
C LEU A 51 11.99 -16.79 -10.75
N VAL A 52 13.05 -16.02 -10.45
CA VAL A 52 14.36 -16.56 -10.09
C VAL A 52 14.72 -16.11 -8.69
N LEU A 53 14.98 -17.07 -7.80
CA LEU A 53 15.61 -16.84 -6.52
C LEU A 53 17.11 -17.12 -6.63
N LEU A 54 17.94 -16.15 -6.22
CA LEU A 54 19.39 -16.28 -6.16
C LEU A 54 19.84 -16.24 -4.69
N SER A 55 20.25 -17.39 -4.15
CA SER A 55 20.83 -17.47 -2.82
C SER A 55 22.35 -17.55 -2.93
N GLY A 56 23.07 -16.56 -2.42
CA GLY A 56 24.54 -16.58 -2.34
C GLY A 56 25.09 -17.38 -1.15
N LYS A 57 24.26 -18.26 -0.56
CA LYS A 57 24.65 -19.18 0.50
C LYS A 57 24.53 -20.61 -0.04
N PRO A 58 25.55 -21.46 0.11
CA PRO A 58 25.41 -22.88 -0.19
C PRO A 58 24.32 -23.46 0.72
N GLN A 59 23.36 -24.13 0.11
CA GLN A 59 22.27 -24.82 0.81
C GLN A 59 22.17 -26.21 0.21
N ASP A 60 22.18 -27.22 1.08
CA ASP A 60 21.92 -28.59 0.67
C ASP A 60 20.46 -28.72 0.22
N ILE A 61 20.26 -29.30 -0.96
CA ILE A 61 18.97 -29.62 -1.59
C ILE A 61 18.00 -30.28 -0.59
N THR A 62 18.49 -31.13 0.30
CA THR A 62 17.66 -31.84 1.31
C THR A 62 16.96 -30.89 2.29
N THR A 63 17.54 -29.70 2.53
CA THR A 63 16.99 -28.69 3.44
C THR A 63 16.17 -27.61 2.74
N MET A 64 16.09 -27.66 1.40
CA MET A 64 15.48 -26.60 0.60
C MET A 64 13.96 -26.66 0.49
N HIS A 65 13.30 -27.63 1.12
CA HIS A 65 11.84 -27.77 1.07
C HIS A 65 11.10 -26.48 1.44
N GLU A 66 11.55 -25.79 2.49
CA GLU A 66 10.96 -24.50 2.89
C GLU A 66 11.21 -23.39 1.87
N THR A 67 12.44 -23.29 1.35
CA THR A 67 12.81 -22.29 0.35
C THR A 67 12.00 -22.48 -0.93
N VAL A 68 11.86 -23.73 -1.39
CA VAL A 68 11.04 -24.10 -2.54
C VAL A 68 9.57 -23.77 -2.29
N GLY A 69 9.06 -24.06 -1.09
CA GLY A 69 7.69 -23.68 -0.69
C GLY A 69 7.46 -22.17 -0.80
N LYS A 70 8.38 -21.36 -0.28
CA LYS A 70 8.32 -19.88 -0.38
C LYS A 70 8.35 -19.40 -1.83
N VAL A 71 9.21 -19.98 -2.68
CA VAL A 71 9.30 -19.62 -4.10
C VAL A 71 8.02 -20.00 -4.85
N LYS A 72 7.43 -21.16 -4.56
CA LYS A 72 6.15 -21.57 -5.15
C LYS A 72 5.02 -20.61 -4.78
N ARG A 73 4.90 -20.24 -3.49
CA ARG A 73 3.93 -19.25 -3.03
C ARG A 73 4.14 -17.90 -3.71
N ALA A 74 5.37 -17.38 -3.71
CA ALA A 74 5.68 -16.13 -4.38
C ALA A 74 5.33 -16.16 -5.88
N SER A 75 5.56 -17.29 -6.55
CA SER A 75 5.18 -17.47 -7.95
C SER A 75 3.67 -17.49 -8.14
N ALA A 76 2.92 -18.12 -7.23
CA ALA A 76 1.45 -18.13 -7.26
C ALA A 76 0.87 -16.73 -7.04
N VAL A 77 1.42 -15.96 -6.10
CA VAL A 77 1.06 -14.55 -5.85
C VAL A 77 1.33 -13.71 -7.11
N LEU A 78 2.55 -13.78 -7.65
CA LEU A 78 2.90 -13.02 -8.86
C LEU A 78 2.04 -13.41 -10.07
N ARG A 79 1.73 -14.69 -10.21
CA ARG A 79 0.85 -15.18 -11.28
C ARG A 79 -0.54 -14.58 -11.16
N HIS A 80 -1.11 -14.59 -9.97
CA HIS A 80 -2.43 -14.01 -9.71
C HIS A 80 -2.48 -12.53 -10.08
N VAL A 81 -1.44 -11.78 -9.69
CA VAL A 81 -1.31 -10.35 -9.99
C VAL A 81 -1.12 -10.10 -11.50
N PHE A 82 -0.25 -10.87 -12.16
CA PHE A 82 0.00 -10.72 -13.61
C PHE A 82 -1.22 -11.09 -14.46
N GLU A 83 -2.00 -12.07 -14.03
CA GLU A 83 -3.26 -12.44 -14.67
C GLU A 83 -4.42 -11.48 -14.33
N GLN A 84 -4.18 -10.45 -13.51
CA GLN A 84 -5.16 -9.44 -13.09
C GLN A 84 -6.44 -10.06 -12.50
N ARG A 85 -6.29 -11.17 -11.78
CA ARG A 85 -7.44 -11.84 -11.17
C ARG A 85 -8.02 -11.00 -10.03
N PRO A 86 -9.33 -11.08 -9.77
CA PRO A 86 -9.94 -10.42 -8.64
C PRO A 86 -9.36 -10.92 -7.30
N MET A 87 -9.15 -10.02 -6.35
CA MET A 87 -8.69 -10.33 -4.99
C MET A 87 -9.86 -10.63 -4.02
N ALA A 88 -11.04 -10.95 -4.56
CA ALA A 88 -12.24 -11.22 -3.78
C ALA A 88 -12.18 -12.63 -3.12
N PRO A 89 -12.87 -12.86 -1.98
CA PRO A 89 -12.75 -14.10 -1.22
C PRO A 89 -13.07 -15.38 -2.01
N ASP A 90 -14.00 -15.30 -2.96
CA ASP A 90 -14.38 -16.35 -3.91
C ASP A 90 -13.25 -16.70 -4.88
N ALA A 91 -12.55 -15.69 -5.41
CA ALA A 91 -11.40 -15.88 -6.29
C ALA A 91 -10.15 -16.40 -5.55
N LEU A 92 -10.05 -16.16 -4.24
CA LEU A 92 -8.96 -16.63 -3.40
C LEU A 92 -9.18 -18.04 -2.83
N ALA A 93 -10.40 -18.58 -2.87
CA ALA A 93 -10.75 -19.87 -2.28
C ALA A 93 -9.97 -21.07 -2.86
N GLY A 94 -9.42 -20.94 -4.07
CA GLY A 94 -8.61 -21.97 -4.72
C GLY A 94 -7.13 -21.99 -4.31
N TYR A 95 -6.68 -21.07 -3.46
CA TYR A 95 -5.30 -20.99 -2.99
C TYR A 95 -5.13 -21.57 -1.58
N ASP A 96 -3.91 -21.97 -1.24
CA ASP A 96 -3.56 -22.28 0.13
C ASP A 96 -3.67 -21.02 1.01
N LYS A 97 -3.93 -21.24 2.31
CA LYS A 97 -4.19 -20.18 3.29
C LYS A 97 -3.09 -19.11 3.28
N GLU A 98 -1.82 -19.53 3.23
CA GLU A 98 -0.69 -18.60 3.29
C GLU A 98 -0.61 -17.73 2.02
N THR A 99 -0.86 -18.30 0.84
CA THR A 99 -0.91 -17.53 -0.42
C THR A 99 -2.10 -16.54 -0.43
N ALA A 100 -3.26 -16.95 0.07
CA ALA A 100 -4.44 -16.08 0.15
C ALA A 100 -4.21 -14.89 1.11
N GLU A 101 -3.61 -15.14 2.27
CA GLU A 101 -3.24 -14.09 3.23
C GLU A 101 -2.24 -13.08 2.64
N GLU A 102 -1.23 -13.57 1.90
CA GLU A 102 -0.25 -12.69 1.24
C GLU A 102 -0.90 -11.82 0.14
N LEU A 103 -1.81 -12.40 -0.66
CA LEU A 103 -2.57 -11.66 -1.68
C LEU A 103 -3.47 -10.58 -1.06
N GLN A 104 -4.15 -10.89 0.05
CA GLN A 104 -4.95 -9.89 0.78
C GLN A 104 -4.08 -8.77 1.34
N ARG A 105 -2.92 -9.10 1.92
CA ARG A 105 -1.98 -8.11 2.44
C ARG A 105 -1.48 -7.18 1.33
N LEU A 106 -1.10 -7.75 0.19
CA LEU A 106 -0.65 -7.01 -0.98
C LEU A 106 -1.76 -6.12 -1.56
N SER A 107 -2.99 -6.63 -1.66
CA SER A 107 -4.14 -5.83 -2.08
C SER A 107 -4.38 -4.62 -1.17
N ARG A 108 -4.24 -4.80 0.14
CA ARG A 108 -4.39 -3.70 1.10
C ARG A 108 -3.28 -2.66 0.95
N GLN A 109 -2.03 -3.09 0.78
CA GLN A 109 -0.90 -2.18 0.56
C GLN A 109 -1.06 -1.40 -0.74
N LEU A 110 -1.37 -2.08 -1.85
CA LEU A 110 -1.63 -1.43 -3.13
C LEU A 110 -2.82 -0.48 -3.06
N PHE A 111 -3.88 -0.86 -2.34
CA PHE A 111 -5.01 0.04 -2.11
C PHE A 111 -4.56 1.30 -1.36
N VAL A 112 -3.80 1.18 -0.27
CA VAL A 112 -3.31 2.33 0.49
C VAL A 112 -2.42 3.21 -0.37
N GLU A 113 -1.43 2.64 -1.07
CA GLU A 113 -0.52 3.39 -1.94
C GLU A 113 -1.27 4.11 -3.06
N LYS A 114 -2.21 3.43 -3.72
CA LYS A 114 -3.04 4.04 -4.77
C LYS A 114 -4.06 5.02 -4.23
N PHE A 115 -4.55 4.81 -3.01
CA PHE A 115 -5.48 5.70 -2.34
C PHE A 115 -4.80 7.04 -2.01
N GLU A 116 -3.54 7.01 -1.53
CA GLU A 116 -2.75 8.21 -1.26
C GLU A 116 -2.46 9.04 -2.52
N GLU A 117 -2.42 8.39 -3.69
CA GLU A 117 -2.24 9.06 -4.98
C GLU A 117 -3.52 9.74 -5.49
N THR A 118 -4.71 9.38 -4.97
CA THR A 118 -5.99 9.91 -5.46
C THR A 118 -6.10 11.43 -5.26
N ALA A 119 -6.77 12.10 -6.21
CA ALA A 119 -7.06 13.53 -6.12
C ALA A 119 -7.86 13.85 -4.85
N GLN A 120 -8.81 12.98 -4.47
CA GLN A 120 -9.61 13.12 -3.26
C GLN A 120 -8.74 13.07 -2.00
N PHE A 121 -7.82 12.12 -1.88
CA PHE A 121 -6.93 12.03 -0.72
C PHE A 121 -6.01 13.24 -0.62
N LYS A 122 -5.40 13.67 -1.74
CA LYS A 122 -4.54 14.87 -1.77
C LYS A 122 -5.31 16.11 -1.32
N ARG A 123 -6.53 16.31 -1.86
CA ARG A 123 -7.44 17.38 -1.45
C ARG A 123 -7.77 17.33 0.04
N ASN A 124 -8.12 16.15 0.55
CA ASN A 124 -8.46 15.94 1.94
C ASN A 124 -7.27 16.21 2.88
N ARG A 125 -6.06 15.81 2.47
CA ARG A 125 -4.82 16.11 3.19
C ARG A 125 -4.53 17.60 3.24
N ASP A 126 -4.73 18.32 2.14
CA ASP A 126 -4.50 19.76 2.07
C ASP A 126 -5.52 20.54 2.93
N LEU A 127 -6.78 20.10 2.93
CA LEU A 127 -7.83 20.63 3.81
C LEU A 127 -7.50 20.41 5.29
N MET A 128 -7.07 19.20 5.65
CA MET A 128 -6.62 18.89 7.00
C MET A 128 -5.47 19.79 7.44
N ASN A 129 -4.44 19.94 6.61
CA ASN A 129 -3.28 20.76 6.92
C ASN A 129 -3.66 22.23 7.11
N TYR A 130 -4.54 22.75 6.26
CA TYR A 130 -5.09 24.10 6.40
C TYR A 130 -5.84 24.27 7.72
N LEU A 131 -6.80 23.39 8.03
CA LEU A 131 -7.60 23.50 9.26
C LEU A 131 -6.74 23.33 10.51
N LYS A 132 -5.77 22.41 10.50
CA LYS A 132 -4.84 22.24 11.63
C LYS A 132 -4.00 23.50 11.87
N ALA A 133 -3.51 24.14 10.82
CA ALA A 133 -2.73 25.38 10.93
C ALA A 133 -3.60 26.52 11.47
N GLU A 134 -4.83 26.67 10.96
CA GLU A 134 -5.75 27.70 11.42
C GLU A 134 -6.22 27.47 12.86
N LEU A 135 -6.54 26.23 13.22
CA LEU A 135 -6.90 25.87 14.59
C LEU A 135 -5.73 26.13 15.55
N THR A 136 -4.50 25.84 15.13
CA THR A 136 -3.29 26.13 15.92
C THR A 136 -3.13 27.64 16.16
N LYS A 137 -3.47 28.49 15.19
CA LYS A 137 -3.47 29.95 15.37
C LYS A 137 -4.57 30.42 16.33
N ALA A 138 -5.72 29.74 16.34
CA ALA A 138 -6.88 30.13 17.14
C ALA A 138 -6.77 29.74 18.62
N ILE A 139 -6.34 28.51 18.91
CA ILE A 139 -6.36 27.93 20.28
C ILE A 139 -4.98 27.49 20.80
N GLY A 140 -3.91 27.63 20.00
CA GLY A 140 -2.56 27.21 20.36
C GLY A 140 -2.29 25.72 20.11
N VAL A 141 -1.00 25.33 20.12
CA VAL A 141 -0.55 23.97 19.69
C VAL A 141 -1.06 22.85 20.61
N GLY A 142 -1.21 23.13 21.91
CA GLY A 142 -1.57 22.13 22.93
C GLY A 142 -2.94 21.45 22.69
N PRO A 143 -4.05 22.20 22.65
CA PRO A 143 -5.39 21.61 22.57
C PRO A 143 -5.79 21.09 21.17
N VAL A 144 -5.04 21.45 20.12
CA VAL A 144 -5.39 21.16 18.71
C VAL A 144 -5.62 19.67 18.45
N GLN A 145 -4.75 18.80 18.97
CA GLN A 145 -4.84 17.37 18.70
C GLN A 145 -6.07 16.74 19.36
N GLU A 146 -6.39 17.17 20.58
CA GLU A 146 -7.57 16.70 21.31
C GLU A 146 -8.86 17.18 20.62
N VAL A 147 -8.91 18.47 20.27
CA VAL A 147 -10.07 19.07 19.58
C VAL A 147 -10.31 18.38 18.24
N LEU A 148 -9.26 18.13 17.44
CA LEU A 148 -9.38 17.39 16.19
C LEU A 148 -9.87 15.95 16.44
N SER A 149 -9.27 15.24 17.39
CA SER A 149 -9.64 13.85 17.71
C SER A 149 -11.12 13.72 18.11
N VAL A 150 -11.59 14.58 19.02
CA VAL A 150 -13.00 14.62 19.44
C VAL A 150 -13.90 14.95 18.26
N SER A 151 -13.54 15.94 17.45
CA SER A 151 -14.35 16.35 16.30
C SER A 151 -14.42 15.26 15.22
N PHE A 152 -13.34 14.50 14.98
CA PHE A 152 -13.37 13.35 14.05
C PHE A 152 -14.24 12.21 14.56
N ASN A 153 -14.20 11.94 15.87
CA ASN A 153 -15.07 10.93 16.48
C ASN A 153 -16.56 11.34 16.36
N GLU A 154 -16.88 12.62 16.53
CA GLU A 154 -18.25 13.15 16.36
C GLU A 154 -18.74 13.06 14.90
N VAL A 155 -17.85 13.25 13.91
CA VAL A 155 -18.20 13.05 12.48
C VAL A 155 -18.21 11.57 12.07
N GLY A 156 -17.56 10.69 12.86
CA GLY A 156 -17.51 9.25 12.61
C GLY A 156 -16.59 8.85 11.45
N THR A 157 -15.57 9.66 11.14
CA THR A 157 -14.65 9.39 10.03
C THR A 157 -13.26 9.99 10.29
N SER A 158 -12.33 9.79 9.36
CA SER A 158 -11.02 10.44 9.37
C SER A 158 -10.85 11.28 8.11
N ALA A 159 -9.96 12.28 8.17
CA ALA A 159 -9.69 13.18 7.05
C ALA A 159 -9.50 12.45 5.72
N ALA A 160 -8.76 11.34 5.74
CA ALA A 160 -8.43 10.55 4.56
C ALA A 160 -9.68 10.16 3.74
N TYR A 161 -10.78 9.80 4.42
CA TYR A 161 -12.01 9.28 3.80
C TYR A 161 -13.16 10.29 3.78
N MET A 162 -12.92 11.55 4.16
CA MET A 162 -13.97 12.57 4.23
C MET A 162 -14.54 12.92 2.85
N LYS A 163 -15.87 13.08 2.83
CA LYS A 163 -16.66 13.68 1.76
C LYS A 163 -16.92 15.16 2.05
N ASP A 164 -17.39 15.89 1.03
CA ASP A 164 -17.56 17.34 1.06
C ASP A 164 -18.51 17.81 2.18
N ASP A 165 -19.61 17.08 2.40
CA ASP A 165 -20.58 17.37 3.46
C ASP A 165 -19.99 17.13 4.87
N GLN A 166 -19.13 16.14 5.01
CA GLN A 166 -18.45 15.82 6.26
C GLN A 166 -17.42 16.88 6.64
N TRP A 167 -16.74 17.49 5.66
CA TRP A 167 -15.84 18.61 5.89
C TRP A 167 -16.56 19.84 6.43
N LEU A 168 -17.76 20.14 5.92
CA LEU A 168 -18.56 21.26 6.42
C LEU A 168 -19.01 21.01 7.87
N LYS A 169 -19.51 19.80 8.16
CA LYS A 169 -19.86 19.39 9.53
C LYS A 169 -18.67 19.49 10.48
N LEU A 170 -17.48 19.07 10.05
CA LEU A 170 -16.27 19.17 10.87
C LEU A 170 -15.96 20.62 11.23
N ILE A 171 -16.08 21.55 10.27
CA ILE A 171 -15.78 22.96 10.54
C ILE A 171 -16.78 23.57 11.51
N ASP A 172 -18.06 23.25 11.36
CA ASP A 172 -19.08 23.72 12.29
C ASP A 172 -18.76 23.24 13.72
N LEU A 173 -18.40 21.96 13.89
CA LEU A 173 -17.96 21.43 15.19
C LEU A 173 -16.69 22.13 15.71
N LEU A 174 -15.69 22.34 14.85
CA LEU A 174 -14.45 23.04 15.25
C LEU A 174 -14.73 24.48 15.69
N VAL A 175 -15.63 25.19 15.00
CA VAL A 175 -16.06 26.54 15.40
C VAL A 175 -16.74 26.52 16.76
N GLU A 176 -17.61 25.55 17.04
CA GLU A 176 -18.24 25.39 18.36
C GLU A 176 -17.21 25.10 19.46
N LYS A 177 -16.21 24.24 19.20
CA LYS A 177 -15.14 23.97 20.19
C LYS A 177 -14.27 25.21 20.42
N VAL A 178 -14.00 25.98 19.36
CA VAL A 178 -13.30 27.27 19.47
C VAL A 178 -14.13 28.28 20.26
N ARG A 179 -15.46 28.31 20.08
CA ARG A 179 -16.37 29.15 20.89
C ARG A 179 -16.27 28.82 22.37
N ALA A 180 -16.28 27.52 22.70
CA ALA A 180 -16.17 27.05 24.08
C ALA A 180 -14.83 27.41 24.75
N GLN A 181 -13.73 27.49 24.00
CA GLN A 181 -12.39 27.75 24.56
C GLN A 181 -11.94 29.21 24.46
N GLY A 182 -12.25 29.89 23.35
CA GLY A 182 -11.74 31.23 23.01
C GLY A 182 -12.80 32.34 22.97
N GLY A 183 -14.08 32.00 23.18
CA GLY A 183 -15.20 32.94 23.22
C GLY A 183 -15.83 33.26 21.85
N ASP A 184 -17.02 33.87 21.89
CA ASP A 184 -17.88 34.09 20.71
C ASP A 184 -17.24 34.93 19.61
N VAL A 185 -16.50 35.99 20.00
CA VAL A 185 -15.88 36.92 19.04
C VAL A 185 -14.81 36.22 18.19
N LEU A 186 -14.04 35.31 18.79
CA LEU A 186 -13.01 34.55 18.09
C LEU A 186 -13.64 33.49 17.19
N ALA A 187 -14.66 32.79 17.68
CA ALA A 187 -15.40 31.79 16.93
C ALA A 187 -16.08 32.38 15.68
N ASP A 188 -16.73 33.53 15.80
CA ASP A 188 -17.40 34.19 14.67
C ASP A 188 -16.41 34.65 13.61
N LYS A 189 -15.22 35.11 14.02
CA LYS A 189 -14.13 35.45 13.09
C LYS A 189 -13.60 34.21 12.37
N CYS A 190 -13.46 33.09 13.08
CA CYS A 190 -13.05 31.81 12.51
C CYS A 190 -14.11 31.29 11.53
N ALA A 191 -15.39 31.31 11.89
CA ALA A 191 -16.50 30.88 11.03
C ALA A 191 -16.56 31.67 9.71
N LYS A 192 -16.43 33.01 9.79
CA LYS A 192 -16.40 33.89 8.60
C LYS A 192 -15.20 33.64 7.69
N THR A 193 -14.12 33.06 8.20
CA THR A 193 -12.89 32.83 7.43
C THR A 193 -12.78 31.39 6.93
N TRP A 194 -12.98 30.41 7.81
CA TRP A 194 -12.75 29.00 7.54
C TRP A 194 -13.84 28.38 6.66
N ILE A 195 -15.11 28.70 6.91
CA ILE A 195 -16.23 28.11 6.14
C ILE A 195 -16.15 28.50 4.66
N PRO A 196 -15.97 29.79 4.27
CA PRO A 196 -15.84 30.16 2.87
C PRO A 196 -14.58 29.57 2.22
N GLU A 197 -13.46 29.54 2.94
CA GLU A 197 -12.20 29.05 2.41
C GLU A 197 -12.22 27.54 2.15
N VAL A 198 -12.81 26.75 3.04
CA VAL A 198 -13.00 25.32 2.81
C VAL A 198 -14.01 25.07 1.69
N LYS A 199 -15.12 25.82 1.61
CA LYS A 199 -16.04 25.73 0.47
C LYS A 199 -15.33 26.04 -0.86
N ARG A 200 -14.44 27.05 -0.87
CA ARG A 200 -13.62 27.40 -2.05
C ARG A 200 -12.68 26.27 -2.42
N LYS A 201 -11.96 25.71 -1.44
CA LYS A 201 -11.05 24.57 -1.66
C LYS A 201 -11.82 23.34 -2.14
N LEU A 202 -12.96 22.99 -1.56
CA LEU A 202 -13.79 21.86 -2.01
C LEU A 202 -14.21 22.00 -3.47
N LYS A 203 -14.61 23.21 -3.89
CA LYS A 203 -14.98 23.52 -5.29
C LYS A 203 -13.80 23.57 -6.27
N ALA A 204 -12.61 23.95 -5.83
CA ALA A 204 -11.44 24.09 -6.69
C ALA A 204 -10.87 22.73 -7.20
N PHE A 205 -11.32 21.62 -6.60
CA PHE A 205 -10.92 20.26 -6.95
C PHE A 205 -12.09 19.40 -7.46
N ALA A 206 -13.25 20.02 -7.75
CA ALA A 206 -14.39 19.38 -8.41
C ALA A 206 -14.28 19.55 -9.93
#